data_AF-A0A945W1Q7-F1
#
_entry.id   AF-A0A945W1Q7-F1
#
_cell.length_a   1.000
_cell.length_b   1.000
_cell.length_c   1.000
_cell.angle_alpha   90.00
_cell.angle_beta   90.00
_cell.angle_gamma   90.00
#
_symmetry.space_group_name_H-M   'P 1'
#
loop_
_entity.id
_entity.type
_entity.pdbx_description
1 polymer ?
#
loop_
_entity_poly.entity_id
_entity_poly.type
_entity_poly.pdbx_seq_one_letter_code
_entity_poly.pdbx_strand_id
1 'polypeptide(L)' 'MEDEKNLMMSDKEIEKQNFLCWYSMYATESDIKKANTINKPAMDRLINEYSNDIERMHISRSLHEELF' A
#
# COMPACT_ATOMS: atom_id res chain seq x y z
N MET A 1 -29.66 -13.18 17.72
CA MET A 1 -28.22 -13.42 17.54
C MET A 1 -27.87 -12.65 16.30
N GLU A 2 -27.39 -11.42 16.50
CA GLU A 2 -26.95 -10.56 15.40
C GLU A 2 -25.83 -11.27 14.66
N ASP A 3 -26.04 -11.39 13.36
CA ASP A 3 -25.15 -12.04 12.43
C ASP A 3 -23.72 -11.54 12.65
N GLU A 4 -22.82 -12.46 13.02
CA GLU A 4 -21.38 -12.32 12.77
C GLU A 4 -21.21 -12.14 11.25
N LYS A 5 -21.41 -10.90 10.78
CA LYS A 5 -20.83 -10.43 9.54
C LYS A 5 -19.33 -10.51 9.76
N ASN A 6 -18.76 -11.67 9.42
CA ASN A 6 -17.40 -11.72 8.90
C ASN A 6 -17.30 -10.59 7.88
N LEU A 7 -16.66 -9.49 8.28
CA LEU A 7 -16.24 -8.40 7.41
C LEU A 7 -15.15 -8.96 6.50
N MET A 8 -15.55 -9.84 5.58
CA MET A 8 -14.67 -10.37 4.57
C MET A 8 -14.39 -9.22 3.62
N MET A 9 -13.22 -8.61 3.77
CA MET A 9 -12.72 -7.61 2.84
C MET A 9 -12.75 -8.21 1.43
N SER A 10 -13.15 -7.41 0.45
CA SER A 10 -13.06 -7.83 -0.94
C SER A 10 -11.60 -8.06 -1.32
N ASP A 11 -11.35 -8.91 -2.31
CA ASP A 11 -10.00 -9.17 -2.83
C ASP A 11 -9.27 -7.87 -3.21
N LYS A 12 -10.02 -6.86 -3.69
CA LYS A 12 -9.49 -5.54 -4.03
C LYS A 12 -9.05 -4.73 -2.81
N GLU A 13 -9.82 -4.78 -1.72
CA GLU A 13 -9.44 -4.14 -0.47
C GLU A 13 -8.23 -4.81 0.16
N ILE A 14 -8.17 -6.15 0.08
CA ILE A 14 -7.01 -6.93 0.51
C ILE A 14 -5.77 -6.59 -0.33
N GLU A 15 -5.89 -6.55 -1.66
CA GLU A 15 -4.80 -6.15 -2.57
C GLU A 15 -4.29 -4.74 -2.22
N LYS A 16 -5.22 -3.78 -2.08
CA LYS A 16 -4.90 -2.40 -1.70
C LYS A 16 -4.13 -2.35 -0.38
N GLN A 17 -4.67 -2.97 0.66
CA GLN A 17 -4.08 -2.93 1.99
C GLN A 17 -2.70 -3.58 2.00
N ASN A 18 -2.56 -4.75 1.38
CA ASN A 18 -1.28 -5.44 1.30
C ASN A 18 -0.24 -4.62 0.53
N PHE A 19 -0.62 -4.05 -0.62
CA PHE A 19 0.29 -3.25 -1.43
C PHE A 19 0.74 -1.98 -0.71
N LEU A 20 -0.19 -1.19 -0.15
CA LEU A 20 0.15 0.05 0.54
C LEU A 20 1.01 -0.20 1.79
N CYS A 21 0.69 -1.25 2.54
CA CYS A 21 1.44 -1.61 3.74
C CYS A 21 2.87 -1.99 3.38
N TRP A 22 3.05 -2.86 2.38
CA TRP A 22 4.37 -3.22 1.89
C TRP A 22 5.11 -2.02 1.28
N TYR A 23 4.52 -1.32 0.31
CA TYR A 23 5.17 -0.26 -0.48
C TYR A 23 5.57 0.96 0.37
N SER A 24 4.71 1.40 1.29
CA SER A 24 4.92 2.66 2.02
C SER A 24 5.67 2.48 3.35
N MET A 25 5.63 1.28 3.96
CA MET A 25 6.19 1.05 5.30
C MET A 25 7.34 0.04 5.35
N TYR A 26 7.31 -1.02 4.55
CA TYR A 26 8.27 -2.13 4.69
C TYR A 26 9.27 -2.26 3.54
N ALA A 27 8.88 -1.89 2.32
CA ALA A 27 9.69 -2.06 1.14
C ALA A 27 10.88 -1.11 1.18
N THR A 28 12.08 -1.66 0.96
CA THR A 28 13.27 -0.85 0.72
C THR A 28 13.34 -0.45 -0.76
N GLU A 29 14.19 0.54 -1.09
CA GLU A 29 14.45 0.90 -2.49
C GLU A 29 14.92 -0.30 -3.33
N SER A 30 15.71 -1.20 -2.73
CA SER A 30 16.16 -2.43 -3.38
C SER A 30 14.99 -3.36 -3.70
N ASP A 31 14.04 -3.51 -2.78
CA ASP A 31 12.88 -4.37 -2.98
C ASP A 31 11.96 -3.82 -4.06
N ILE A 32 11.75 -2.49 -4.08
CA ILE A 32 10.99 -1.81 -5.13
C ILE A 32 11.69 -2.00 -6.50
N LYS A 33 13.01 -1.85 -6.57
CA LYS A 33 13.77 -2.12 -7.81
C LYS A 33 13.63 -3.57 -8.27
N LYS A 34 13.69 -4.55 -7.35
CA LYS A 34 13.49 -5.96 -7.68
C LYS A 34 12.07 -6.22 -8.18
N ALA A 35 11.05 -5.70 -7.49
CA ALA A 35 9.65 -5.83 -7.89
C ALA A 35 9.40 -5.21 -9.27
N ASN A 36 9.95 -4.03 -9.55
CA ASN A 36 9.92 -3.41 -10.86
C ASN A 36 10.65 -4.23 -11.93
N THR A 37 11.73 -4.94 -11.58
CA THR A 37 12.44 -5.81 -12.52
C THR A 37 11.63 -7.06 -12.87
N ILE A 38 10.93 -7.64 -11.88
CA ILE A 38 10.16 -8.87 -12.03
C ILE A 38 8.82 -8.60 -12.72
N ASN A 39 8.11 -7.54 -12.32
CA ASN A 39 6.76 -7.26 -12.79
C ASN A 39 6.45 -5.77 -12.79
N LYS A 40 7.15 -5.02 -13.64
CA LYS A 40 6.90 -3.59 -13.86
C LYS A 40 5.43 -3.25 -14.15
N PRO A 41 4.70 -3.96 -15.04
CA PRO A 41 3.33 -3.57 -15.37
C PRO A 41 2.38 -3.63 -14.17
N ALA A 42 2.53 -4.63 -13.29
CA ALA A 42 1.72 -4.71 -12.07
C ALA A 42 2.09 -3.59 -11.08
N MET A 43 3.39 -3.31 -10.92
CA MET A 43 3.85 -2.20 -10.07
C MET A 43 3.31 -0.86 -10.55
N ASP A 44 3.46 -0.55 -11.84
CA ASP A 44 2.96 0.69 -12.44
C ASP A 44 1.43 0.82 -12.29
N ARG A 45 0.68 -0.29 -12.45
CA ARG A 45 -0.77 -0.32 -12.21
C ARG A 45 -1.11 0.04 -10.77
N LEU A 46 -0.50 -0.64 -9.79
CA LEU A 46 -0.79 -0.48 -8.37
C LEU A 46 -0.39 0.89 -7.84
N ILE A 47 0.78 1.41 -8.27
CA ILE A 47 1.22 2.78 -7.93
C ILE A 47 0.24 3.81 -8.47
N ASN A 48 -0.20 3.65 -9.73
CA ASN A 48 -1.14 4.58 -10.33
C ASN A 48 -2.51 4.52 -9.64
N GLU A 49 -3.04 3.30 -9.43
CA GLU A 49 -4.36 3.06 -8.84
C GLU A 49 -4.46 3.56 -7.39
N TYR A 50 -3.38 3.44 -6.61
CA TYR A 50 -3.36 3.83 -5.20
C TYR A 50 -2.51 5.08 -4.90
N SER A 51 -2.19 5.88 -5.93
CA SER A 51 -1.36 7.10 -5.85
C SER A 51 -1.81 8.06 -4.73
N ASN A 52 -3.11 8.36 -4.67
CA ASN A 52 -3.67 9.24 -3.64
C ASN A 52 -3.47 8.71 -2.21
N ASP A 53 -3.54 7.40 -2.00
CA ASP A 53 -3.32 6.79 -0.69
C ASP A 53 -1.83 6.80 -0.31
N ILE A 54 -0.95 6.55 -1.29
CA ILE A 54 0.51 6.64 -1.14
C ILE A 54 0.92 8.06 -0.71
N GLU A 55 0.41 9.09 -1.39
CA GLU A 55 0.68 10.48 -1.06
C GLU A 55 0.22 10.83 0.37
N ARG A 56 -0.97 10.39 0.77
CA ARG A 56 -1.47 10.57 2.14
C ARG A 56 -0.58 9.91 3.18
N MET A 57 -0.10 8.70 2.92
CA MET A 57 0.82 8.01 3.82
C MET A 57 2.15 8.74 3.94
N HIS A 58 2.69 9.27 2.83
CA HIS A 58 3.92 10.07 2.86
C HIS A 58 3.76 11.36 3.66
N ILE A 59 2.66 12.10 3.46
CA ILE A 59 2.37 13.31 4.23
C ILE A 59 2.25 12.98 5.73
N SER A 60 1.50 11.93 6.07
CA SER A 60 1.34 11.51 7.47
C SER A 60 2.68 11.11 8.11
N ARG A 61 3.56 10.47 7.34
CA ARG A 61 4.89 10.06 7.83
C ARG A 61 5.81 11.27 8.03
N SER A 62 5.85 12.17 7.05
CA SER A 62 6.62 13.42 7.14
C SER A 62 6.20 14.23 8.36
N LEU A 63 4.88 14.38 8.57
CA LEU A 63 4.37 15.10 9.73
C LEU A 63 4.74 14.43 11.05
N HIS A 64 4.73 13.10 11.11
CA HIS A 64 5.16 12.37 12.31
C HIS A 64 6.65 12.57 12.59
N GLU A 65 7.51 12.51 11.56
CA GLU A 65 8.96 12.75 11.67
C GLU A 65 9.28 14.21 12.05
N GLU A 66 8.44 15.17 11.68
CA GLU A 66 8.61 16.58 12.07
C GLU A 66 8.20 16.86 13.52
N LEU A 67 7.21 16.12 14.03
CA LEU A 67 6.62 16.37 15.35
C LEU A 67 7.27 15.58 16.51
N PHE A 68 7.99 14.50 16.21
CA PHE A 68 8.57 13.58 17.20
C PHE A 68 10.02 13.24 16.88
#